data_AF-A0A3G9ENV5-F1
#
_entry.id   AF-A0A3G9ENV5-F1
#
_cell.length_a   1.000
_cell.length_b   1.000
_cell.length_c   1.000
_cell.angle_alpha   90.00
_cell.angle_beta   90.00
_cell.angle_gamma   90.00
#
_symmetry.space_group_name_H-M   'P 1'
#
loop_
_entity.id
_entity.type
_entity.pdbx_description
1 polymer ?
#
loop_
_entity_poly.entity_id
_entity_poly.type
_entity_poly.pdbx_seq_one_letter_code
_entity_poly.pdbx_strand_id
1 'polypeptide(L)'
;MQEIKFYNGENIPLELHKVRVVQKLHLVPIERRLEALEEGGFNTFRLNTKDVFLDMLTDSGTNAMSDNQMAAMMQADDAYAGSQSFYRLKKAVEDVLGKKHYLPVHQGRAAENILSKAYIKQGSLIPMNYHFTTTLAHITECGGRIVELLYDEGYVMNSDHPFKGNMNIEKLEENIIRHGSKNVPFIRMEASTNLIGGQPFSIQNLRDVRAIADKYNIRLVLDASLLGENAYLVKLREEEFNETSMADILKTMTELADIVYFSARKLSSSRGGGICTNSEVIYKELEALVPLYEGFLTYGGISVREIESMAVGLYETLDETMICQSPDFIRYLVDELDKNGVPMLKPAGVLGAHVNAMELCSHIPQTQYPAGSLAAALFLISGIRGMERGSVSNQRDEYGNETYADMELVRLAVPRRVFTLSQIKYVIDRVTWLNDNRELIGGLKFVYEPPVLRFFMGGLEPVNDWPQRLISKFKEDFGESL
;
A
#
# COMPACT_ATOMS: atom_id res chain seq x y z
N MET A 1 -3.75 23.46 -2.78
CA MET A 1 -4.30 23.94 -1.48
C MET A 1 -3.49 25.12 -0.96
N GLN A 2 -4.09 26.04 -0.18
CA GLN A 2 -3.33 27.08 0.51
C GLN A 2 -2.56 26.46 1.70
N GLU A 3 -1.25 26.67 1.76
CA GLU A 3 -0.41 26.24 2.89
C GLU A 3 -0.85 26.96 4.18
N ILE A 4 -1.21 26.20 5.21
CA ILE A 4 -1.61 26.74 6.51
C ILE A 4 -0.35 27.11 7.29
N LYS A 5 -0.13 28.41 7.51
CA LYS A 5 1.02 28.91 8.28
C LYS A 5 0.64 29.15 9.74
N PHE A 6 1.29 28.45 10.66
CA PHE A 6 1.12 28.68 12.08
C PHE A 6 1.87 29.94 12.52
N TYR A 7 1.30 30.68 13.48
CA TYR A 7 1.89 31.92 14.01
C TYR A 7 3.28 31.71 14.63
N ASN A 8 3.53 30.55 15.25
CA ASN A 8 4.82 30.19 15.86
C ASN A 8 5.85 29.65 14.85
N GLY A 9 5.48 29.50 13.58
CA GLY A 9 6.35 28.96 12.52
C GLY A 9 6.41 27.42 12.47
N GLU A 10 5.65 26.70 13.30
CA GLU A 10 5.54 25.24 13.16
C GLU A 10 4.87 24.87 11.83
N ASN A 11 5.38 23.82 11.19
CA ASN A 11 4.78 23.22 10.01
C ASN A 11 4.29 21.81 10.39
N ILE A 12 3.04 21.74 10.85
CA ILE A 12 2.39 20.48 11.22
C ILE A 12 1.18 20.22 10.33
N PRO A 13 0.88 18.96 10.02
CA PRO A 13 -0.32 18.63 9.26
C PRO A 13 -1.56 18.80 10.16
N LEU A 14 -2.69 19.12 9.53
CA LEU A 14 -3.98 19.32 10.21
C LEU A 14 -5.01 18.30 9.75
N GLU A 15 -5.80 17.80 10.70
CA GLU A 15 -6.99 17.03 10.39
C GLU A 15 -8.10 17.96 9.89
N LEU A 16 -8.44 17.87 8.61
CA LEU A 16 -9.55 18.61 7.99
C LEU A 16 -10.90 17.88 8.15
N HIS A 17 -11.00 16.97 9.12
CA HIS A 17 -12.19 16.22 9.45
C HIS A 17 -12.47 16.27 10.96
N LYS A 18 -13.73 16.01 11.35
CA LYS A 18 -14.12 15.88 12.75
C LYS A 18 -14.28 14.40 13.11
N VAL A 19 -13.72 14.00 14.25
CA VAL A 19 -13.92 12.65 14.77
C VAL A 19 -15.36 12.50 15.25
N ARG A 20 -16.14 11.64 14.57
CA ARG A 20 -17.57 11.43 14.87
C ARG A 20 -17.83 10.14 15.65
N VAL A 21 -17.15 9.07 15.26
CA VAL A 21 -17.25 7.73 15.88
C VAL A 21 -15.83 7.31 16.28
N VAL A 22 -15.66 6.83 17.51
CA VAL A 22 -14.35 6.44 18.05
C VAL A 22 -14.32 4.96 18.43
N GLN A 23 -13.15 4.35 18.32
CA GLN A 23 -12.83 3.03 18.88
C GLN A 23 -11.80 3.19 20.00
N LYS A 24 -11.99 2.47 21.10
CA LYS A 24 -11.06 2.51 22.24
C LYS A 24 -9.76 1.80 21.86
N LEU A 25 -8.62 2.46 22.12
CA LEU A 25 -7.29 1.88 22.00
C LEU A 25 -6.75 1.44 23.36
N HIS A 26 -5.84 0.48 23.35
CA HIS A 26 -5.22 -0.08 24.55
C HIS A 26 -3.70 -0.01 24.43
N LEU A 27 -3.06 0.75 25.32
CA LEU A 27 -1.62 0.66 25.53
C LEU A 27 -1.39 -0.20 26.77
N VAL A 28 -1.07 -1.47 26.56
CA VAL A 28 -0.84 -2.44 27.64
C VAL A 28 0.60 -2.32 28.18
N PRO A 29 0.88 -2.70 29.44
CA PRO A 29 2.24 -2.66 30.00
C PRO A 29 3.26 -3.43 29.18
N ILE A 30 4.54 -3.04 29.29
CA ILE A 30 5.63 -3.64 28.51
C ILE A 30 5.78 -5.15 28.74
N GLU A 31 5.47 -5.62 29.94
CA GLU A 31 5.45 -7.05 30.28
C GLU A 31 4.41 -7.78 29.43
N ARG A 32 3.19 -7.22 29.32
CA ARG A 32 2.14 -7.79 28.48
C ARG A 32 2.51 -7.74 27.00
N ARG A 33 3.23 -6.70 26.57
CA ARG A 33 3.75 -6.62 25.19
C ARG A 33 4.78 -7.71 24.90
N LEU A 34 5.66 -8.04 25.85
CA LEU A 34 6.57 -9.17 25.70
C LEU A 34 5.81 -10.50 25.59
N GLU A 35 4.87 -10.77 26.49
CA GLU A 35 4.04 -11.97 26.43
C GLU A 35 3.31 -12.09 25.08
N ALA A 36 2.76 -10.98 24.58
CA ALA A 36 2.08 -10.96 23.28
C ALA A 36 3.04 -11.27 22.11
N LEU A 37 4.30 -10.82 22.16
CA LEU A 37 5.32 -11.20 21.19
C LEU A 37 5.65 -12.69 21.27
N GLU A 38 5.80 -13.25 22.46
CA GLU A 38 6.06 -14.68 22.66
C GLU A 38 4.89 -15.53 22.13
N GLU A 39 3.64 -15.16 22.47
CA GLU A 39 2.41 -15.79 21.94
C GLU A 39 2.33 -15.71 20.40
N GLY A 40 2.72 -14.57 19.83
CA GLY A 40 2.79 -14.33 18.39
C GLY A 40 3.99 -14.97 17.69
N GLY A 41 4.95 -15.54 18.43
CA GLY A 41 6.22 -16.00 17.90
C GLY A 41 7.00 -14.89 17.21
N PHE A 42 7.15 -13.74 17.87
CA PHE A 42 7.89 -12.55 17.40
C PHE A 42 7.51 -12.05 15.99
N ASN A 43 6.35 -12.47 15.49
CA ASN A 43 5.81 -12.07 14.20
C ASN A 43 4.64 -11.11 14.43
N THR A 44 4.78 -9.87 13.98
CA THR A 44 3.77 -8.83 14.22
C THR A 44 2.41 -9.14 13.57
N PHE A 45 2.37 -9.95 12.51
CA PHE A 45 1.11 -10.43 11.91
C PHE A 45 0.27 -11.28 12.85
N ARG A 46 0.91 -11.95 13.82
CA ARG A 46 0.26 -12.88 14.74
C ARG A 46 -0.17 -12.23 16.05
N LEU A 47 0.09 -10.93 16.22
CA LEU A 47 -0.35 -10.16 17.38
C LEU A 47 -1.87 -9.96 17.38
N ASN A 48 -2.46 -10.01 18.57
CA ASN A 48 -3.88 -9.69 18.77
C ASN A 48 -4.08 -8.18 18.93
N THR A 49 -5.13 -7.62 18.32
CA THR A 49 -5.43 -6.19 18.39
C THR A 49 -5.73 -5.68 19.80
N LYS A 50 -6.06 -6.55 20.76
CA LYS A 50 -6.21 -6.18 22.18
C LYS A 50 -4.90 -5.67 22.81
N ASP A 51 -3.76 -6.08 22.27
CA ASP A 51 -2.41 -5.75 22.76
C ASP A 51 -1.72 -4.69 21.88
N VAL A 52 -2.38 -4.23 20.80
CA VAL A 52 -1.85 -3.24 19.85
C VAL A 52 -2.46 -1.87 20.14
N PHE A 53 -1.59 -0.88 20.37
CA PHE A 53 -2.01 0.50 20.60
C PHE A 53 -2.25 1.25 19.30
N LEU A 54 -1.25 1.31 18.41
CA LEU A 54 -1.36 1.89 17.07
C LEU A 54 -1.11 0.80 16.03
N ASP A 55 -2.15 0.44 15.27
CA ASP A 55 -2.06 -0.60 14.26
C ASP A 55 -1.60 -0.02 12.91
N MET A 56 -0.29 0.05 12.72
CA MET A 56 0.37 0.58 11.51
C MET A 56 0.78 -0.55 10.54
N LEU A 57 0.15 -1.73 10.65
CA LEU A 57 0.49 -2.89 9.82
C LEU A 57 0.17 -2.62 8.34
N THR A 58 -0.98 -2.01 8.05
CA THR A 58 -1.45 -1.74 6.69
C THR A 58 -2.49 -0.62 6.65
N ASP A 59 -2.55 0.11 5.53
CA ASP A 59 -3.59 1.09 5.19
C ASP A 59 -4.79 0.45 4.45
N SER A 60 -4.72 -0.85 4.15
CA SER A 60 -5.68 -1.53 3.27
C SER A 60 -6.91 -2.02 4.04
N GLY A 61 -7.98 -1.22 4.03
CA GLY A 61 -9.26 -1.57 4.64
C GLY A 61 -9.34 -1.27 6.14
N THR A 62 -8.38 -0.51 6.64
CA THR A 62 -8.26 0.00 8.01
C THR A 62 -8.59 1.49 8.10
N ASN A 63 -8.99 2.12 6.98
CA ASN A 63 -9.35 3.53 6.92
C ASN A 63 -10.67 3.81 7.66
N ALA A 64 -10.82 5.02 8.23
CA ALA A 64 -12.10 5.46 8.73
C ALA A 64 -12.98 5.92 7.56
N MET A 65 -14.24 5.46 7.51
CA MET A 65 -15.25 5.95 6.56
C MET A 65 -15.89 7.25 7.06
N SER A 66 -16.33 8.12 6.15
CA SER A 66 -17.09 9.32 6.51
C SER A 66 -18.50 9.00 7.01
N ASP A 67 -19.15 9.99 7.61
CA ASP A 67 -20.57 9.93 7.95
C ASP A 67 -21.46 9.78 6.71
N ASN A 68 -21.11 10.41 5.58
CA ASN A 68 -21.80 10.23 4.30
C ASN A 68 -21.67 8.80 3.76
N GLN A 69 -20.48 8.21 3.83
CA GLN A 69 -20.28 6.80 3.47
C GLN A 69 -21.15 5.88 4.34
N MET A 70 -21.14 6.09 5.66
CA MET A 70 -21.97 5.31 6.59
C MET A 70 -23.48 5.51 6.38
N ALA A 71 -23.91 6.74 6.05
CA ALA A 71 -25.31 7.04 5.77
C ALA A 71 -25.77 6.35 4.47
N ALA A 72 -24.94 6.35 3.43
CA ALA A 72 -25.24 5.70 2.16
C ALA A 72 -25.43 4.17 2.33
N MET A 73 -24.68 3.53 3.23
CA MET A 73 -24.86 2.11 3.56
C MET A 73 -26.29 1.78 4.03
N MET A 74 -27.02 2.74 4.60
CA MET A 74 -28.40 2.56 5.09
C MET A 74 -29.45 2.71 3.98
N GLN A 75 -29.03 3.04 2.75
CA GLN A 75 -29.89 3.18 1.57
C GLN A 75 -29.69 2.06 0.54
N ALA A 76 -28.99 0.98 0.93
CA ALA A 76 -28.67 -0.14 0.06
C ALA A 76 -29.93 -0.82 -0.52
N ASP A 77 -29.90 -1.09 -1.84
CA ASP A 77 -30.91 -1.86 -2.55
C ASP A 77 -30.41 -3.30 -2.74
N ASP A 78 -30.77 -4.20 -1.81
CA ASP A 78 -30.26 -5.57 -1.69
C ASP A 78 -30.67 -6.53 -2.84
N ALA A 79 -31.15 -6.02 -3.97
CA ALA A 79 -31.50 -6.82 -5.13
C ALA A 79 -30.28 -7.59 -5.70
N TYR A 80 -30.46 -8.88 -5.97
CA TYR A 80 -29.41 -9.75 -6.54
C TYR A 80 -28.96 -9.31 -7.94
N ALA A 81 -29.90 -8.80 -8.74
CA ALA A 81 -29.68 -8.29 -10.08
C ALA A 81 -30.42 -6.96 -10.26
N GLY A 82 -29.78 -5.99 -10.88
CA GLY A 82 -30.39 -4.69 -11.19
C GLY A 82 -30.51 -3.73 -10.01
N SER A 83 -29.74 -3.95 -8.94
CA SER A 83 -29.67 -3.06 -7.77
C SER A 83 -29.39 -1.60 -8.16
N GLN A 84 -30.16 -0.67 -7.63
CA GLN A 84 -29.92 0.77 -7.81
C GLN A 84 -28.60 1.23 -7.18
N SER A 85 -28.12 0.53 -6.15
CA SER A 85 -26.81 0.78 -5.54
C SER A 85 -25.67 0.57 -6.55
N PHE A 86 -25.77 -0.46 -7.38
CA PHE A 86 -24.80 -0.70 -8.44
C PHE A 86 -24.77 0.43 -9.47
N TYR A 87 -25.93 0.94 -9.89
CA TYR A 87 -25.98 2.01 -10.87
C TYR A 87 -25.43 3.34 -10.32
N ARG A 88 -25.64 3.62 -9.02
CA ARG A 88 -24.97 4.75 -8.35
C ARG A 88 -23.46 4.60 -8.35
N LEU A 89 -22.95 3.41 -8.02
CA LEU A 89 -21.52 3.12 -8.08
C LEU A 89 -20.96 3.22 -9.50
N LYS A 90 -21.63 2.64 -10.49
CA LYS A 90 -21.22 2.74 -11.90
C LYS A 90 -21.14 4.20 -12.35
N LYS A 91 -22.10 5.02 -11.95
CA LYS A 91 -22.07 6.47 -12.20
C LYS A 91 -20.88 7.15 -11.53
N ALA A 92 -20.57 6.81 -10.27
CA ALA A 92 -19.38 7.33 -9.60
C ALA A 92 -18.08 6.92 -10.33
N VAL A 93 -17.98 5.68 -10.79
CA VAL A 93 -16.84 5.21 -11.61
C VAL A 93 -16.71 6.01 -12.90
N GLU A 94 -17.82 6.28 -13.60
CA GLU A 94 -17.80 7.09 -14.82
C GLU A 94 -17.41 8.55 -14.54
N ASP A 95 -18.01 9.16 -13.51
CA ASP A 95 -17.79 10.56 -13.15
C ASP A 95 -16.36 10.81 -12.63
N VAL A 96 -15.78 9.87 -11.87
CA VAL A 96 -14.46 9.99 -11.20
C VAL A 96 -13.33 9.44 -12.05
N LEU A 97 -13.50 8.24 -12.63
CA LEU A 97 -12.45 7.54 -13.38
C LEU A 97 -12.59 7.67 -14.91
N GLY A 98 -13.68 8.25 -15.42
CA GLY A 98 -13.88 8.42 -16.86
C GLY A 98 -14.11 7.12 -17.63
N LYS A 99 -14.53 6.04 -16.95
CA LYS A 99 -14.73 4.71 -17.55
C LYS A 99 -16.21 4.31 -17.59
N LYS A 100 -16.71 4.00 -18.79
CA LYS A 100 -18.13 3.69 -19.07
C LYS A 100 -18.56 2.30 -18.60
N HIS A 101 -17.67 1.32 -18.72
CA HIS A 101 -17.93 -0.06 -18.34
C HIS A 101 -17.26 -0.37 -17.01
N TYR A 102 -17.98 -1.09 -16.16
CA TYR A 102 -17.55 -1.46 -14.81
C TYR A 102 -17.94 -2.91 -14.51
N LEU A 103 -16.99 -3.67 -13.99
CA LEU A 103 -17.13 -5.05 -13.53
C LEU A 103 -16.77 -5.10 -12.03
N PRO A 104 -17.72 -5.35 -11.13
CA PRO A 104 -17.47 -5.37 -9.69
C PRO A 104 -16.68 -6.62 -9.29
N VAL A 105 -15.80 -6.47 -8.30
CA VAL A 105 -15.07 -7.58 -7.66
C VAL A 105 -14.95 -7.34 -6.16
N HIS A 106 -14.85 -8.39 -5.34
CA HIS A 106 -14.86 -8.25 -3.89
C HIS A 106 -13.65 -7.46 -3.32
N GLN A 107 -12.54 -7.42 -4.07
CA GLN A 107 -11.35 -6.58 -3.79
C GLN A 107 -10.36 -6.59 -4.98
N GLY A 108 -9.28 -5.80 -4.90
CA GLY A 108 -8.29 -5.68 -5.98
C GLY A 108 -7.68 -7.00 -6.47
N ARG A 109 -7.36 -7.96 -5.58
CA ARG A 109 -6.78 -9.25 -6.00
C ARG A 109 -7.70 -10.09 -6.90
N ALA A 110 -9.01 -9.91 -6.77
CA ALA A 110 -9.95 -10.57 -7.66
C ALA A 110 -9.92 -9.98 -9.08
N ALA A 111 -9.73 -8.67 -9.20
CA ALA A 111 -9.46 -8.06 -10.49
C ALA A 111 -8.16 -8.61 -11.10
N GLU A 112 -7.10 -8.73 -10.31
CA GLU A 112 -5.82 -9.34 -10.75
C GLU A 112 -6.02 -10.78 -11.24
N ASN A 113 -6.81 -11.59 -10.52
CA ASN A 113 -7.16 -12.95 -10.94
C ASN A 113 -7.87 -12.96 -12.30
N ILE A 114 -8.93 -12.16 -12.46
CA ILE A 114 -9.72 -12.09 -13.70
C ILE A 114 -8.85 -11.64 -14.87
N LEU A 115 -8.05 -10.58 -14.70
CA LEU A 115 -7.13 -10.09 -15.71
C LEU A 115 -6.07 -11.13 -16.09
N SER A 116 -5.52 -11.82 -15.10
CA SER A 116 -4.51 -12.87 -15.34
C SER A 116 -5.11 -14.04 -16.11
N LYS A 117 -6.28 -14.54 -15.71
CA LYS A 117 -6.97 -15.64 -16.39
C LYS A 117 -7.40 -15.28 -17.82
N ALA A 118 -7.78 -14.03 -18.07
CA ALA A 118 -8.22 -13.59 -19.39
C ALA A 118 -7.06 -13.47 -20.38
N TYR A 119 -5.91 -12.95 -19.94
CA TYR A 119 -4.88 -12.47 -20.85
C TYR A 119 -3.56 -13.21 -20.80
N ILE A 120 -3.24 -13.89 -19.69
CA ILE A 120 -1.94 -14.52 -19.49
C ILE A 120 -1.99 -15.97 -19.98
N LYS A 121 -0.93 -16.35 -20.70
CA LYS A 121 -0.69 -17.72 -21.15
C LYS A 121 0.71 -18.13 -20.71
N GLN A 122 0.99 -19.43 -20.79
CA GLN A 122 2.33 -19.96 -20.53
C GLN A 122 3.37 -19.20 -21.36
N GLY A 123 4.36 -18.60 -20.68
CA GLY A 123 5.46 -17.86 -21.30
C GLY A 123 5.21 -16.37 -21.51
N SER A 124 4.01 -15.85 -21.20
CA SER A 124 3.75 -14.40 -21.22
C SER A 124 4.73 -13.64 -20.32
N LEU A 125 5.15 -12.45 -20.77
CA LEU A 125 5.96 -11.52 -19.99
C LEU A 125 5.13 -10.26 -19.70
N ILE A 126 5.08 -9.83 -18.43
CA ILE A 126 4.33 -8.65 -17.99
C ILE A 126 5.31 -7.57 -17.52
N PRO A 127 5.58 -6.55 -18.35
CA PRO A 127 6.31 -5.35 -17.92
C PRO A 127 5.50 -4.54 -16.92
N MET A 128 6.16 -4.10 -15.86
CA MET A 128 5.56 -3.23 -14.85
C MET A 128 6.59 -2.30 -14.21
N ASN A 129 6.14 -1.19 -13.62
CA ASN A 129 7.04 -0.33 -12.87
C ASN A 129 7.62 -1.12 -11.69
N TYR A 130 6.75 -1.71 -10.87
CA TYR A 130 7.15 -2.70 -9.88
C TYR A 130 6.03 -3.69 -9.62
N HIS A 131 6.33 -4.84 -9.00
CA HIS A 131 5.30 -5.82 -8.67
C HIS A 131 4.63 -5.52 -7.33
N PHE A 132 3.37 -5.96 -7.21
CA PHE A 132 2.74 -6.17 -5.92
C PHE A 132 2.57 -7.68 -5.69
N THR A 133 2.61 -8.10 -4.42
CA THR A 133 2.69 -9.52 -4.04
C THR A 133 1.56 -10.40 -4.62
N THR A 134 0.32 -9.92 -4.61
CA THR A 134 -0.82 -10.67 -5.18
C THR A 134 -0.81 -10.64 -6.71
N THR A 135 -0.39 -9.53 -7.32
CA THR A 135 -0.21 -9.42 -8.77
C THR A 135 0.80 -10.45 -9.27
N LEU A 136 1.97 -10.55 -8.62
CA LEU A 136 2.99 -11.54 -8.95
C LEU A 136 2.46 -12.98 -8.83
N ALA A 137 1.73 -13.27 -7.74
CA ALA A 137 1.15 -14.60 -7.53
C ALA A 137 0.17 -14.98 -8.65
N HIS A 138 -0.77 -14.11 -9.03
CA HIS A 138 -1.74 -14.39 -10.08
C HIS A 138 -1.11 -14.52 -11.47
N ILE A 139 -0.10 -13.70 -11.78
CA ILE A 139 0.66 -13.80 -13.04
C ILE A 139 1.38 -15.15 -13.13
N THR A 140 2.11 -15.52 -12.07
CA THR A 140 2.92 -16.73 -12.02
C THR A 140 2.04 -17.99 -12.07
N GLU A 141 0.91 -17.98 -11.36
CA GLU A 141 -0.08 -19.07 -11.36
C GLU A 141 -0.65 -19.33 -12.78
N CYS A 142 -0.71 -18.29 -13.63
CA CYS A 142 -1.15 -18.43 -15.02
C CYS A 142 0.00 -18.75 -16.00
N GLY A 143 1.21 -19.05 -15.49
CA GLY A 143 2.38 -19.38 -16.29
C GLY A 143 3.10 -18.17 -16.89
N GLY A 144 2.76 -16.96 -16.44
CA GLY A 144 3.42 -15.72 -16.82
C GLY A 144 4.66 -15.43 -15.99
N ARG A 145 5.48 -14.49 -16.46
CA ARG A 145 6.62 -13.93 -15.73
C ARG A 145 6.50 -12.41 -15.70
N ILE A 146 7.07 -11.77 -14.69
CA ILE A 146 7.12 -10.31 -14.59
C ILE A 146 8.49 -9.79 -15.03
N VAL A 147 8.55 -8.51 -15.39
CA VAL A 147 9.79 -7.74 -15.39
C VAL A 147 9.53 -6.39 -14.74
N GLU A 148 10.31 -6.08 -13.72
CA GLU A 148 10.29 -4.81 -12.99
C GLU A 148 11.20 -3.81 -13.70
N LEU A 149 10.68 -2.62 -13.93
CA LEU A 149 11.30 -1.64 -14.82
C LEU A 149 11.30 -0.29 -14.14
N LEU A 150 11.87 -0.17 -12.94
CA LEU A 150 12.17 1.13 -12.36
C LEU A 150 13.46 1.70 -12.97
N TYR A 151 13.57 3.03 -12.92
CA TYR A 151 14.88 3.67 -12.97
C TYR A 151 15.69 3.32 -11.72
N ASP A 152 17.02 3.39 -11.83
CA ASP A 152 17.92 2.99 -10.73
C ASP A 152 17.68 3.87 -9.48
N GLU A 153 17.28 5.14 -9.67
CA GLU A 153 16.85 6.06 -8.62
C GLU A 153 15.67 5.53 -7.78
N GLY A 154 14.82 4.67 -8.36
CA GLY A 154 13.71 4.01 -7.67
C GLY A 154 14.18 3.14 -6.50
N TYR A 155 15.39 2.59 -6.59
CA TYR A 155 16.00 1.73 -5.58
C TYR A 155 16.86 2.50 -4.55
N VAL A 156 17.15 3.78 -4.78
CA VAL A 156 17.97 4.58 -3.87
C VAL A 156 17.13 5.01 -2.67
N MET A 157 17.40 4.46 -1.47
CA MET A 157 16.57 4.71 -0.28
C MET A 157 16.55 6.18 0.14
N ASN A 158 17.70 6.82 0.25
CA ASN A 158 17.83 8.24 0.56
C ASN A 158 17.99 9.05 -0.73
N SER A 159 16.88 9.58 -1.25
CA SER A 159 16.82 10.31 -2.52
C SER A 159 15.83 11.46 -2.42
N ASP A 160 16.05 12.48 -3.24
CA ASP A 160 15.13 13.61 -3.44
C ASP A 160 14.32 13.49 -4.75
N HIS A 161 14.45 12.35 -5.46
CA HIS A 161 13.79 12.16 -6.74
C HIS A 161 12.25 12.17 -6.58
N PRO A 162 11.50 13.06 -7.27
CA PRO A 162 10.09 13.31 -6.98
C PRO A 162 9.15 12.17 -7.41
N PHE A 163 9.56 11.36 -8.39
CA PHE A 163 8.74 10.32 -9.01
C PHE A 163 9.47 8.98 -9.13
N LYS A 164 9.87 8.39 -7.99
CA LYS A 164 10.59 7.10 -7.95
C LYS A 164 9.79 5.91 -8.48
N GLY A 165 8.47 6.05 -8.68
CA GLY A 165 7.61 5.04 -9.29
C GLY A 165 7.59 5.06 -10.82
N ASN A 166 8.33 5.99 -11.45
CA ASN A 166 8.43 6.07 -12.91
C ASN A 166 9.01 4.77 -13.50
N MET A 167 8.38 4.29 -14.57
CA MET A 167 8.86 3.16 -15.36
C MET A 167 10.00 3.60 -16.29
N ASN A 168 11.06 2.81 -16.35
CA ASN A 168 12.17 2.98 -17.28
C ASN A 168 11.72 2.65 -18.72
N ILE A 169 11.72 3.66 -19.56
CA ILE A 169 11.13 3.63 -20.91
C ILE A 169 12.02 2.85 -21.87
N GLU A 170 13.33 2.99 -21.74
CA GLU A 170 14.32 2.28 -22.55
C GLU A 170 14.26 0.77 -22.26
N LYS A 171 14.34 0.37 -20.99
CA LYS A 171 14.25 -1.03 -20.57
C LYS A 171 12.88 -1.63 -20.93
N LEU A 172 11.79 -0.84 -20.90
CA LEU A 172 10.49 -1.29 -21.37
C LEU A 172 10.53 -1.68 -22.85
N GLU A 173 10.99 -0.77 -23.71
CA GLU A 173 11.08 -1.03 -25.14
C GLU A 173 12.04 -2.17 -25.47
N GLU A 174 13.21 -2.22 -24.84
CA GLU A 174 14.18 -3.32 -24.98
C GLU A 174 13.57 -4.68 -24.64
N ASN A 175 12.82 -4.78 -23.54
CA ASN A 175 12.18 -6.03 -23.14
C ASN A 175 11.09 -6.47 -24.12
N ILE A 176 10.31 -5.52 -24.66
CA ILE A 176 9.28 -5.80 -25.67
C ILE A 176 9.92 -6.29 -26.97
N ILE A 177 11.00 -5.64 -27.44
CA ILE A 177 11.73 -6.05 -28.64
C ILE A 177 12.33 -7.44 -28.46
N ARG A 178 13.00 -7.68 -27.33
CA ARG A 178 13.69 -8.94 -27.04
C ARG A 178 12.75 -10.14 -26.98
N HIS A 179 11.56 -9.98 -26.39
CA HIS A 179 10.62 -11.07 -26.17
C HIS A 179 9.52 -11.14 -27.25
N GLY A 180 9.37 -10.09 -28.05
CA GLY A 180 8.31 -9.93 -29.04
C GLY A 180 6.99 -9.51 -28.41
N SER A 181 6.35 -8.47 -28.96
CA SER A 181 5.10 -7.89 -28.43
C SER A 181 3.95 -8.89 -28.31
N LYS A 182 3.91 -9.93 -29.14
CA LYS A 182 2.90 -11.01 -29.06
C LYS A 182 2.93 -11.79 -27.73
N ASN A 183 4.05 -11.78 -27.03
CA ASN A 183 4.23 -12.44 -25.73
C ASN A 183 3.97 -11.48 -24.55
N VAL A 184 3.64 -10.22 -24.83
CA VAL A 184 3.36 -9.19 -23.82
C VAL A 184 1.88 -8.81 -23.91
N PRO A 185 0.99 -9.48 -23.15
CA PRO A 185 -0.45 -9.23 -23.25
C PRO A 185 -0.85 -7.83 -22.77
N PHE A 186 -0.14 -7.30 -21.76
CA PHE A 186 -0.32 -5.95 -21.25
C PHE A 186 0.93 -5.44 -20.53
N ILE A 187 1.03 -4.12 -20.40
CA ILE A 187 1.94 -3.40 -19.51
C ILE A 187 1.12 -2.98 -18.27
N ARG A 188 1.67 -3.14 -17.07
CA ARG A 188 0.99 -2.77 -15.80
C ARG A 188 1.68 -1.58 -15.13
N MET A 189 0.94 -0.52 -14.89
CA MET A 189 1.38 0.63 -14.07
C MET A 189 0.66 0.63 -12.73
N GLU A 190 1.40 0.77 -11.63
CA GLU A 190 0.83 0.89 -10.28
C GLU A 190 0.90 2.30 -9.75
N ALA A 191 -0.28 2.89 -9.49
CA ALA A 191 -0.42 4.20 -8.85
C ALA A 191 -0.81 4.00 -7.39
N SER A 192 0.02 4.39 -6.43
CA SER A 192 1.47 4.55 -6.46
C SER A 192 2.18 3.22 -6.18
N THR A 193 3.48 3.14 -6.49
CA THR A 193 4.24 1.89 -6.45
C THR A 193 4.46 1.41 -5.02
N ASN A 194 3.71 0.37 -4.60
CA ASN A 194 3.55 0.01 -3.18
C ASN A 194 4.85 -0.39 -2.49
N LEU A 195 5.60 -1.32 -3.09
CA LEU A 195 6.71 -1.98 -2.39
C LEU A 195 7.96 -1.14 -2.24
N ILE A 196 8.10 -0.08 -3.04
CA ILE A 196 9.18 0.91 -2.92
C ILE A 196 8.78 2.11 -2.06
N GLY A 197 7.79 1.93 -1.18
CA GLY A 197 7.33 2.96 -0.24
C GLY A 197 6.07 3.72 -0.63
N GLY A 198 5.36 3.30 -1.67
CA GLY A 198 4.21 4.06 -2.20
C GLY A 198 4.65 5.31 -2.95
N GLN A 199 5.73 5.19 -3.73
CA GLN A 199 6.31 6.30 -4.50
C GLN A 199 5.47 6.58 -5.74
N PRO A 200 5.21 7.86 -6.07
CA PRO A 200 4.40 8.20 -7.23
C PRO A 200 5.17 8.03 -8.54
N PHE A 201 4.42 7.92 -9.62
CA PHE A 201 4.92 8.19 -10.97
C PHE A 201 4.26 9.46 -11.54
N SER A 202 4.94 10.11 -12.47
CA SER A 202 4.49 11.33 -13.16
C SER A 202 3.50 11.03 -14.30
N ILE A 203 2.63 11.98 -14.64
CA ILE A 203 1.75 11.84 -15.81
C ILE A 203 2.59 11.78 -17.09
N GLN A 204 3.67 12.55 -17.20
CA GLN A 204 4.58 12.45 -18.34
C GLN A 204 5.10 11.01 -18.54
N ASN A 205 5.55 10.34 -17.47
CA ASN A 205 6.00 8.96 -17.58
C ASN A 205 4.88 8.01 -18.04
N LEU A 206 3.64 8.20 -17.58
CA LEU A 206 2.50 7.40 -18.05
C LEU A 206 2.18 7.65 -19.54
N ARG A 207 2.34 8.90 -20.02
CA ARG A 207 2.22 9.24 -21.46
C ARG A 207 3.29 8.52 -22.29
N ASP A 208 4.52 8.45 -21.79
CA ASP A 208 5.62 7.75 -22.47
C ASP A 208 5.38 6.24 -22.53
N VAL A 209 4.90 5.64 -21.43
CA VAL A 209 4.48 4.22 -21.40
C VAL A 209 3.32 3.97 -22.38
N ARG A 210 2.33 4.87 -22.44
CA ARG A 210 1.22 4.79 -23.41
C ARG A 210 1.74 4.83 -24.86
N ALA A 211 2.68 5.72 -25.17
CA ALA A 211 3.26 5.81 -26.51
C ALA A 211 3.95 4.51 -26.94
N ILE A 212 4.69 3.85 -26.03
CA ILE A 212 5.26 2.52 -26.30
C ILE A 212 4.16 1.46 -26.46
N ALA A 213 3.16 1.47 -25.59
CA ALA A 213 2.03 0.54 -25.66
C ALA A 213 1.32 0.64 -27.03
N ASP A 214 1.09 1.86 -27.54
CA ASP A 214 0.52 2.09 -28.87
C ASP A 214 1.42 1.62 -30.00
N LYS A 215 2.72 1.93 -29.93
CA LYS A 215 3.72 1.52 -30.94
C LYS A 215 3.73 0.01 -31.18
N TYR A 216 3.53 -0.77 -30.12
CA TYR A 216 3.58 -2.24 -30.18
C TYR A 216 2.20 -2.92 -30.11
N ASN A 217 1.11 -2.15 -30.07
CA ASN A 217 -0.27 -2.62 -29.91
C ASN A 217 -0.46 -3.53 -28.67
N ILE A 218 0.01 -3.03 -27.53
CA ILE A 218 -0.06 -3.70 -26.21
C ILE A 218 -1.07 -2.94 -25.34
N ARG A 219 -1.86 -3.67 -24.56
CA ARG A 219 -2.81 -3.06 -23.61
C ARG A 219 -2.06 -2.39 -22.46
N LEU A 220 -2.52 -1.23 -22.01
CA LEU A 220 -2.07 -0.60 -20.77
C LEU A 220 -3.09 -0.83 -19.65
N VAL A 221 -2.64 -1.48 -18.58
CA VAL A 221 -3.42 -1.75 -17.37
C VAL A 221 -2.91 -0.85 -16.25
N LEU A 222 -3.80 -0.07 -15.65
CA LEU A 222 -3.51 0.76 -14.49
C LEU A 222 -4.12 0.14 -13.22
N ASP A 223 -3.27 -0.18 -12.25
CA ASP A 223 -3.68 -0.37 -10.86
C ASP A 223 -3.87 1.00 -10.21
N ALA A 224 -5.12 1.37 -10.00
CA ALA A 224 -5.55 2.63 -9.44
C ALA A 224 -5.85 2.57 -7.94
N SER A 225 -5.33 1.56 -7.23
CA SER A 225 -5.65 1.39 -5.80
C SER A 225 -5.20 2.56 -4.92
N LEU A 226 -4.10 3.26 -5.26
CA LEU A 226 -3.59 4.46 -4.57
C LEU A 226 -3.56 5.66 -5.54
N LEU A 227 -4.52 5.70 -6.49
CA LEU A 227 -4.55 6.73 -7.54
C LEU A 227 -4.74 8.14 -6.98
N GLY A 228 -5.60 8.30 -5.98
CA GLY A 228 -5.87 9.61 -5.36
C GLY A 228 -4.60 10.25 -4.82
N GLU A 229 -3.80 9.51 -4.07
CA GLU A 229 -2.57 10.04 -3.51
C GLU A 229 -1.46 10.22 -4.54
N ASN A 230 -1.38 9.35 -5.57
CA ASN A 230 -0.46 9.58 -6.69
C ASN A 230 -0.81 10.89 -7.41
N ALA A 231 -2.10 11.12 -7.69
CA ALA A 231 -2.58 12.34 -8.32
C ALA A 231 -2.32 13.58 -7.46
N TYR A 232 -2.43 13.47 -6.14
CA TYR A 232 -2.09 14.55 -5.22
C TYR A 232 -0.59 14.88 -5.28
N LEU A 233 0.29 13.87 -5.31
CA LEU A 233 1.72 14.13 -5.47
C LEU A 233 2.08 14.66 -6.87
N VAL A 234 1.39 14.25 -7.92
CA VAL A 234 1.49 14.87 -9.26
C VAL A 234 1.13 16.34 -9.19
N LYS A 235 -0.01 16.69 -8.57
CA LYS A 235 -0.43 18.09 -8.38
C LYS A 235 0.62 18.94 -7.66
N LEU A 236 1.38 18.37 -6.73
CA LEU A 236 2.41 19.10 -5.98
C LEU A 236 3.77 19.16 -6.68
N ARG A 237 4.09 18.17 -7.53
CA ARG A 237 5.45 17.92 -8.02
C ARG A 237 5.61 18.06 -9.54
N GLU A 238 4.52 18.09 -10.30
CA GLU A 238 4.52 18.23 -11.76
C GLU A 238 3.88 19.58 -12.14
N GLU A 239 4.70 20.50 -12.64
CA GLU A 239 4.33 21.92 -12.85
C GLU A 239 3.06 22.11 -13.70
N GLU A 240 2.84 21.24 -14.69
CA GLU A 240 1.64 21.22 -15.54
C GLU A 240 0.33 21.11 -14.74
N PHE A 241 0.36 20.46 -13.57
CA PHE A 241 -0.85 20.11 -12.82
C PHE A 241 -1.06 20.92 -11.53
N ASN A 242 -0.17 21.88 -11.23
CA ASN A 242 -0.21 22.67 -9.98
C ASN A 242 -1.58 23.30 -9.71
N GLU A 243 -2.21 23.87 -10.74
CA GLU A 243 -3.54 24.52 -10.65
C GLU A 243 -4.69 23.63 -11.15
N THR A 244 -4.40 22.41 -11.59
CA THR A 244 -5.40 21.48 -12.14
C THR A 244 -6.20 20.81 -11.01
N SER A 245 -7.50 20.58 -11.23
CA SER A 245 -8.35 19.91 -10.23
C SER A 245 -7.97 18.43 -10.06
N MET A 246 -8.20 17.86 -8.88
CA MET A 246 -7.98 16.41 -8.66
C MET A 246 -8.78 15.57 -9.67
N ALA A 247 -10.01 15.96 -10.01
CA ALA A 247 -10.84 15.25 -10.98
C ALA A 247 -10.21 15.19 -12.38
N ASP A 248 -9.61 16.29 -12.84
CA ASP A 248 -8.97 16.33 -14.16
C ASP A 248 -7.65 15.56 -14.15
N ILE A 249 -6.88 15.59 -13.06
CA ILE A 249 -5.65 14.80 -12.91
C ILE A 249 -5.98 13.30 -12.92
N LEU A 250 -6.95 12.86 -12.12
CA LEU A 250 -7.37 11.45 -12.07
C LEU A 250 -7.83 10.98 -13.45
N LYS A 251 -8.66 11.76 -14.14
CA LYS A 251 -9.11 11.44 -15.51
C LYS A 251 -7.98 11.40 -16.51
N THR A 252 -7.05 12.37 -16.46
CA THR A 252 -5.86 12.37 -17.32
C THR A 252 -5.06 11.08 -17.17
N MET A 253 -4.89 10.60 -15.93
CA MET A 253 -4.20 9.33 -15.67
C MET A 253 -5.00 8.13 -16.16
N THR A 254 -6.30 8.05 -15.85
CA THR A 254 -7.11 6.88 -16.20
C THR A 254 -7.39 6.79 -17.70
N GLU A 255 -7.51 7.91 -18.41
CA GLU A 255 -7.74 7.95 -19.86
C GLU A 255 -6.59 7.34 -20.67
N LEU A 256 -5.36 7.43 -20.17
CA LEU A 256 -4.18 6.80 -20.79
C LEU A 256 -4.25 5.25 -20.74
N ALA A 257 -5.00 4.67 -19.81
CA ALA A 257 -5.09 3.22 -19.65
C ALA A 257 -6.29 2.59 -20.38
N ASP A 258 -6.07 1.44 -21.02
CA ASP A 258 -7.14 0.64 -21.63
C ASP A 258 -8.05 0.01 -20.57
N ILE A 259 -7.43 -0.42 -19.46
CA ILE A 259 -8.07 -1.04 -18.32
C ILE A 259 -7.59 -0.35 -17.05
N VAL A 260 -8.52 0.01 -16.18
CA VAL A 260 -8.23 0.47 -14.83
C VAL A 260 -8.81 -0.54 -13.87
N TYR A 261 -8.03 -1.04 -12.92
CA TYR A 261 -8.58 -1.81 -11.80
C TYR A 261 -8.20 -1.16 -10.47
N PHE A 262 -8.99 -1.42 -9.42
CA PHE A 262 -8.68 -0.84 -8.12
C PHE A 262 -9.18 -1.71 -6.97
N SER A 263 -8.51 -1.57 -5.82
CA SER A 263 -9.02 -1.99 -4.51
C SER A 263 -9.67 -0.81 -3.79
N ALA A 264 -10.97 -0.91 -3.52
CA ALA A 264 -11.74 0.12 -2.81
C ALA A 264 -11.27 0.33 -1.36
N ARG A 265 -10.60 -0.70 -0.80
CA ARG A 265 -9.92 -0.65 0.51
C ARG A 265 -8.90 0.46 0.63
N LYS A 266 -8.44 1.00 -0.48
CA LYS A 266 -7.51 2.12 -0.56
C LYS A 266 -8.20 3.30 -1.25
N LEU A 267 -8.52 3.15 -2.54
CA LEU A 267 -9.01 4.24 -3.40
C LEU A 267 -10.17 5.02 -2.77
N SER A 268 -11.22 4.33 -2.31
CA SER A 268 -12.44 4.95 -1.76
C SER A 268 -12.59 4.80 -0.25
N SER A 269 -11.57 4.27 0.44
CA SER A 269 -11.63 3.93 1.87
C SER A 269 -12.81 3.01 2.28
N SER A 270 -13.33 2.18 1.36
CA SER A 270 -14.47 1.26 1.57
C SER A 270 -14.07 -0.19 1.29
N ARG A 271 -15.00 -1.16 1.24
CA ARG A 271 -14.70 -2.54 0.79
C ARG A 271 -15.21 -2.77 -0.63
N GLY A 272 -14.55 -3.67 -1.36
CA GLY A 272 -14.83 -3.93 -2.77
C GLY A 272 -13.67 -3.56 -3.70
N GLY A 273 -13.97 -3.51 -4.99
CA GLY A 273 -13.05 -3.12 -6.04
C GLY A 273 -13.75 -3.20 -7.40
N GLY A 274 -13.01 -3.03 -8.47
CA GLY A 274 -13.56 -3.27 -9.80
C GLY A 274 -12.56 -3.18 -10.91
N ILE A 275 -13.01 -3.60 -12.09
CA ILE A 275 -12.33 -3.46 -13.38
C ILE A 275 -13.16 -2.53 -14.24
N CYS A 276 -12.51 -1.51 -14.81
CA CYS A 276 -13.14 -0.43 -15.54
C CYS A 276 -12.51 -0.29 -16.92
N THR A 277 -13.31 -0.05 -17.95
CA THR A 277 -12.83 0.18 -19.32
C THR A 277 -13.81 1.02 -20.12
N ASN A 278 -13.34 1.62 -21.22
CA ASN A 278 -14.18 2.25 -22.24
C ASN A 278 -14.41 1.33 -23.46
N SER A 279 -13.76 0.18 -23.51
CA SER A 279 -13.88 -0.78 -24.61
C SER A 279 -14.94 -1.83 -24.31
N GLU A 280 -15.98 -1.88 -25.13
CA GLU A 280 -16.98 -2.95 -25.06
C GLU A 280 -16.37 -4.34 -25.33
N VAL A 281 -15.35 -4.40 -26.20
CA VAL A 281 -14.63 -5.64 -26.50
C VAL A 281 -13.95 -6.17 -25.23
N ILE A 282 -13.20 -5.32 -24.52
CA ILE A 282 -12.55 -5.70 -23.26
C ILE A 282 -13.61 -6.10 -22.22
N TYR A 283 -14.70 -5.35 -22.11
CA TYR A 283 -15.78 -5.71 -21.20
C TYR A 283 -16.30 -7.13 -21.46
N LYS A 284 -16.55 -7.48 -22.73
CA LYS A 284 -17.02 -8.81 -23.14
C LYS A 284 -15.99 -9.93 -22.95
N GLU A 285 -14.70 -9.63 -23.09
CA GLU A 285 -13.62 -10.58 -22.77
C GLU A 285 -13.63 -10.99 -21.28
N LEU A 286 -14.02 -10.06 -20.39
CA LEU A 286 -13.92 -10.24 -18.94
C LEU A 286 -15.26 -10.61 -18.26
N GLU A 287 -16.38 -10.25 -18.88
CA GLU A 287 -17.75 -10.34 -18.31
C GLU A 287 -18.06 -11.71 -17.72
N ALA A 288 -17.76 -12.80 -18.45
CA ALA A 288 -18.08 -14.16 -18.02
C ALA A 288 -17.26 -14.65 -16.81
N LEU A 289 -16.10 -14.03 -16.55
CA LEU A 289 -15.23 -14.42 -15.44
C LEU A 289 -15.74 -13.89 -14.09
N VAL A 290 -16.54 -12.81 -14.10
CA VAL A 290 -17.09 -12.22 -12.86
C VAL A 290 -18.10 -13.17 -12.19
N PRO A 291 -19.15 -13.68 -12.87
CA PRO A 291 -20.04 -14.70 -12.30
C PRO A 291 -19.34 -16.00 -11.91
N LEU A 292 -18.22 -16.33 -12.56
CA LEU A 292 -17.49 -17.57 -12.29
C LEU A 292 -16.71 -17.53 -10.97
N TYR A 293 -16.08 -16.39 -10.64
CA TYR A 293 -15.19 -16.28 -9.47
C TYR A 293 -15.72 -15.41 -8.33
N GLU A 294 -16.61 -14.45 -8.63
CA GLU A 294 -16.93 -13.37 -7.70
C GLU A 294 -18.41 -13.34 -7.32
N GLY A 295 -19.29 -13.22 -8.31
CA GLY A 295 -20.72 -13.01 -8.14
C GLY A 295 -21.36 -12.38 -9.37
N PHE A 296 -22.64 -12.02 -9.31
CA PHE A 296 -23.32 -11.44 -10.48
C PHE A 296 -22.78 -10.05 -10.85
N LEU A 297 -23.00 -9.61 -12.09
CA LEU A 297 -22.43 -8.39 -12.68
C LEU A 297 -22.82 -7.09 -11.97
N THR A 298 -23.84 -7.11 -11.11
CA THR A 298 -24.29 -5.95 -10.33
C THR A 298 -23.81 -5.95 -8.88
N TYR A 299 -23.01 -6.93 -8.44
CA TYR A 299 -22.43 -6.89 -7.09
C TYR A 299 -21.04 -7.53 -6.95
N GLY A 300 -20.68 -8.52 -7.77
CA GLY A 300 -19.32 -9.07 -7.85
C GLY A 300 -18.75 -9.53 -6.50
N GLY A 301 -19.57 -10.19 -5.67
CA GLY A 301 -19.16 -10.67 -4.35
C GLY A 301 -19.10 -9.59 -3.26
N ILE A 302 -19.43 -8.33 -3.57
CA ILE A 302 -19.43 -7.20 -2.64
C ILE A 302 -20.79 -7.12 -1.93
N SER A 303 -20.78 -6.83 -0.62
CA SER A 303 -22.01 -6.45 0.09
C SER A 303 -22.58 -5.15 -0.51
N VAL A 304 -23.89 -5.10 -0.77
CA VAL A 304 -24.52 -3.91 -1.38
C VAL A 304 -24.34 -2.65 -0.53
N ARG A 305 -24.25 -2.79 0.79
CA ARG A 305 -23.92 -1.66 1.68
C ARG A 305 -22.55 -1.06 1.36
N GLU A 306 -21.57 -1.91 1.05
CA GLU A 306 -20.22 -1.48 0.68
C GLU A 306 -20.18 -0.90 -0.75
N ILE A 307 -21.09 -1.34 -1.64
CA ILE A 307 -21.29 -0.71 -2.96
C ILE A 307 -21.71 0.76 -2.80
N GLU A 308 -22.64 1.05 -1.89
CA GLU A 308 -23.06 2.43 -1.59
C GLU A 308 -21.92 3.27 -0.99
N SER A 309 -21.22 2.74 0.02
CA SER A 309 -20.11 3.46 0.64
C SER A 309 -18.94 3.69 -0.32
N MET A 310 -18.71 2.75 -1.26
CA MET A 310 -17.73 2.87 -2.33
C MET A 310 -18.09 3.96 -3.33
N ALA A 311 -19.36 4.08 -3.73
CA ALA A 311 -19.81 5.14 -4.62
C ALA A 311 -19.52 6.53 -4.03
N VAL A 312 -19.86 6.74 -2.75
CA VAL A 312 -19.55 7.99 -2.03
C VAL A 312 -18.04 8.20 -1.89
N GLY A 313 -17.31 7.16 -1.48
CA GLY A 313 -15.86 7.24 -1.26
C GLY A 313 -15.06 7.57 -2.54
N LEU A 314 -15.52 7.13 -3.71
CA LEU A 314 -14.92 7.53 -4.99
C LEU A 314 -15.04 9.04 -5.22
N TYR A 315 -16.17 9.66 -4.90
CA TYR A 315 -16.28 11.13 -4.98
C TYR A 315 -15.43 11.83 -3.91
N GLU A 316 -15.31 11.28 -2.70
CA GLU A 316 -14.41 11.82 -1.68
C GLU A 316 -12.93 11.76 -2.10
N THR A 317 -12.57 10.89 -3.04
CA THR A 317 -11.22 10.83 -3.62
C THR A 317 -10.89 12.09 -4.44
N LEU A 318 -11.90 12.82 -4.90
CA LEU A 318 -11.72 14.08 -5.63
C LEU A 318 -11.42 15.26 -4.68
N ASP A 319 -11.65 15.10 -3.38
CA ASP A 319 -11.46 16.16 -2.42
C ASP A 319 -9.99 16.22 -1.96
N GLU A 320 -9.29 17.26 -2.41
CA GLU A 320 -7.89 17.52 -2.04
C GLU A 320 -7.72 17.61 -0.52
N THR A 321 -8.71 18.13 0.21
CA THR A 321 -8.68 18.27 1.69
C THR A 321 -8.77 16.93 2.42
N MET A 322 -9.26 15.90 1.73
CA MET A 322 -9.38 14.54 2.26
C MET A 322 -8.17 13.71 1.87
N ILE A 323 -7.75 13.78 0.60
CA ILE A 323 -6.62 13.01 0.08
C ILE A 323 -5.28 13.47 0.64
N CYS A 324 -5.08 14.77 0.86
CA CYS A 324 -3.80 15.30 1.33
C CYS A 324 -3.40 14.77 2.72
N GLN A 325 -4.39 14.40 3.55
CA GLN A 325 -4.16 14.07 4.95
C GLN A 325 -3.12 12.96 5.14
N SER A 326 -3.26 11.82 4.46
CA SER A 326 -2.32 10.71 4.63
C SER A 326 -0.90 11.07 4.13
N PRO A 327 -0.70 11.56 2.89
CA PRO A 327 0.61 12.05 2.44
C PRO A 327 1.24 13.10 3.37
N ASP A 328 0.46 14.05 3.90
CA ASP A 328 0.99 15.09 4.78
C ASP A 328 1.44 14.54 6.13
N PHE A 329 0.66 13.63 6.73
CA PHE A 329 1.03 12.95 7.97
C PHE A 329 2.25 12.05 7.78
N ILE A 330 2.33 11.35 6.64
CA ILE A 330 3.48 10.49 6.32
C ILE A 330 4.73 11.34 6.09
N ARG A 331 4.62 12.46 5.35
CA ARG A 331 5.71 13.41 5.16
C ARG A 331 6.20 13.94 6.50
N TYR A 332 5.30 14.43 7.35
CA TYR A 332 5.67 14.90 8.69
C TYR A 332 6.39 13.83 9.51
N LEU A 333 5.87 12.59 9.53
CA LEU A 333 6.50 11.47 10.23
C LEU A 333 7.90 11.16 9.69
N VAL A 334 8.06 11.09 8.36
CA VAL A 334 9.36 10.82 7.71
C VAL A 334 10.36 11.94 7.98
N ASP A 335 9.96 13.19 7.80
CA ASP A 335 10.83 14.35 7.95
C ASP A 335 11.31 14.51 9.40
N GLU A 336 10.43 14.29 10.39
CA GLU A 336 10.82 14.37 11.81
C GLU A 336 11.71 13.20 12.25
N LEU A 337 11.45 12.00 11.74
CA LEU A 337 12.32 10.84 12.01
C LEU A 337 13.71 11.01 11.38
N ASP A 338 13.77 11.49 10.14
CA ASP A 338 15.03 11.78 9.44
C ASP A 338 15.84 12.87 10.17
N LYS A 339 15.18 13.95 10.64
CA LYS A 339 15.82 14.98 11.49
C LYS A 339 16.39 14.41 12.78
N ASN A 340 15.74 13.38 13.34
CA ASN A 340 16.20 12.67 14.54
C ASN A 340 17.26 11.58 14.23
N GLY A 341 17.78 11.53 13.00
CA GLY A 341 18.83 10.58 12.61
C GLY A 341 18.34 9.15 12.43
N VAL A 342 17.04 8.93 12.30
CA VAL A 342 16.47 7.62 11.95
C VAL A 342 16.60 7.43 10.43
N PRO A 343 17.18 6.34 9.95
CA PRO A 343 17.35 6.13 8.51
C PRO A 343 16.00 5.81 7.86
N MET A 344 15.52 6.72 7.02
CA MET A 344 14.20 6.64 6.38
C MET A 344 14.32 6.45 4.86
N LEU A 345 13.33 5.79 4.28
CA LEU A 345 13.09 5.83 2.84
C LEU A 345 12.55 7.21 2.46
N LYS A 346 13.25 7.89 1.54
CA LYS A 346 12.92 9.24 1.05
C LYS A 346 12.77 9.30 -0.48
N PRO A 347 11.99 10.26 -0.99
CA PRO A 347 11.07 11.13 -0.22
C PRO A 347 9.91 10.32 0.37
N ALA A 348 9.13 10.92 1.27
CA ALA A 348 7.92 10.30 1.79
C ALA A 348 6.97 9.87 0.65
N GLY A 349 6.55 8.61 0.69
CA GLY A 349 5.49 8.08 -0.17
C GLY A 349 4.11 8.29 0.44
N VAL A 350 3.11 7.55 -0.06
CA VAL A 350 1.69 7.87 0.24
C VAL A 350 0.96 6.88 1.16
N LEU A 351 1.58 5.76 1.49
CA LEU A 351 0.93 4.68 2.25
C LEU A 351 1.44 4.55 3.69
N GLY A 352 2.66 5.01 3.95
CA GLY A 352 3.31 4.88 5.25
C GLY A 352 4.77 5.32 5.23
N ALA A 353 5.32 5.55 6.42
CA ALA A 353 6.75 5.76 6.60
C ALA A 353 7.47 4.41 6.55
N HIS A 354 8.68 4.35 5.96
CA HIS A 354 9.46 3.12 5.89
C HIS A 354 10.83 3.39 6.52
N VAL A 355 11.11 2.69 7.62
CA VAL A 355 12.40 2.74 8.31
C VAL A 355 13.35 1.76 7.62
N ASN A 356 14.55 2.22 7.25
CA ASN A 356 15.60 1.38 6.68
C ASN A 356 16.25 0.53 7.79
N ALA A 357 15.79 -0.70 7.93
CA ALA A 357 16.28 -1.62 8.94
C ALA A 357 17.70 -2.13 8.66
N MET A 358 18.17 -2.12 7.40
CA MET A 358 19.55 -2.49 7.08
C MET A 358 20.55 -1.53 7.71
N GLU A 359 20.22 -0.24 7.73
CA GLU A 359 21.09 0.81 8.30
C GLU A 359 20.90 0.92 9.82
N LEU A 360 19.64 0.97 10.29
CA LEU A 360 19.33 1.08 11.72
C LEU A 360 19.85 -0.14 12.51
N CYS A 361 19.70 -1.34 11.96
CA CYS A 361 20.16 -2.58 12.58
C CYS A 361 21.37 -3.17 11.85
N SER A 362 22.33 -2.34 11.43
CA SER A 362 23.50 -2.78 10.64
C SER A 362 24.40 -3.83 11.34
N HIS A 363 24.28 -3.96 12.66
CA HIS A 363 24.92 -5.00 13.48
C HIS A 363 24.23 -6.37 13.40
N ILE A 364 23.00 -6.45 12.86
CA ILE A 364 22.24 -7.69 12.70
C ILE A 364 22.41 -8.20 11.26
N PRO A 365 23.01 -9.38 11.04
CA PRO A 365 23.14 -9.93 9.69
C PRO A 365 21.76 -10.25 9.11
N GLN A 366 21.60 -10.12 7.79
CA GLN A 366 20.32 -10.33 7.11
C GLN A 366 19.75 -11.76 7.31
N THR A 367 20.62 -12.74 7.56
CA THR A 367 20.27 -14.11 7.97
C THR A 367 19.48 -14.18 9.28
N GLN A 368 19.44 -13.10 10.06
CA GLN A 368 18.71 -12.98 11.31
C GLN A 368 17.60 -11.91 11.25
N TYR A 369 17.13 -11.59 10.05
CA TYR A 369 15.90 -10.83 9.79
C TYR A 369 15.85 -9.47 10.52
N PRO A 370 16.72 -8.50 10.16
CA PRO A 370 16.80 -7.20 10.83
C PRO A 370 15.48 -6.41 10.79
N ALA A 371 14.73 -6.42 9.69
CA ALA A 371 13.43 -5.76 9.64
C ALA A 371 12.39 -6.42 10.56
N GLY A 372 12.38 -7.76 10.64
CA GLY A 372 11.52 -8.49 11.59
C GLY A 372 11.87 -8.17 13.03
N SER A 373 13.17 -8.14 13.33
CA SER A 373 13.72 -7.80 14.65
C SER A 373 13.32 -6.37 15.06
N LEU A 374 13.48 -5.40 14.16
CA LEU A 374 13.09 -4.02 14.38
C LEU A 374 11.57 -3.87 14.58
N ALA A 375 10.75 -4.56 13.79
CA ALA A 375 9.29 -4.52 13.96
C ALA A 375 8.85 -5.09 15.31
N ALA A 376 9.45 -6.18 15.77
CA ALA A 376 9.19 -6.76 17.09
C ALA A 376 9.67 -5.83 18.22
N ALA A 377 10.88 -5.27 18.11
CA ALA A 377 11.43 -4.33 19.09
C ALA A 377 10.57 -3.07 19.22
N LEU A 378 10.11 -2.52 18.09
CA LEU A 378 9.20 -1.37 18.09
C LEU A 378 7.90 -1.69 18.82
N PHE A 379 7.26 -2.82 18.51
CA PHE A 379 6.04 -3.21 19.23
C PHE A 379 6.30 -3.36 20.73
N LEU A 380 7.41 -3.98 21.12
CA LEU A 380 7.76 -4.18 22.53
C LEU A 380 7.82 -2.87 23.32
N ILE A 381 8.41 -1.82 22.75
CA ILE A 381 8.65 -0.55 23.46
C ILE A 381 7.52 0.47 23.30
N SER A 382 6.53 0.21 22.44
CA SER A 382 5.50 1.23 22.11
C SER A 382 4.07 0.72 21.95
N GLY A 383 3.87 -0.59 21.79
CA GLY A 383 2.59 -1.13 21.33
C GLY A 383 2.22 -0.75 19.89
N ILE A 384 3.14 -0.14 19.13
CA ILE A 384 2.96 0.16 17.70
C ILE A 384 3.23 -1.10 16.90
N ARG A 385 2.26 -1.51 16.08
CA ARG A 385 2.43 -2.64 15.17
C ARG A 385 2.87 -2.15 13.79
N GLY A 386 4.15 -2.32 13.46
CA GLY A 386 4.67 -2.16 12.11
C GLY A 386 4.64 -3.45 11.29
N MET A 387 4.81 -3.33 9.97
CA MET A 387 4.94 -4.47 9.06
C MET A 387 6.39 -4.62 8.61
N GLU A 388 6.96 -5.81 8.80
CA GLU A 388 8.20 -6.21 8.13
C GLU A 388 7.99 -6.24 6.61
N ARG A 389 8.93 -5.65 5.88
CA ARG A 389 9.01 -5.62 4.42
C ARG A 389 10.46 -5.90 4.02
N GLY A 390 10.90 -7.12 4.26
CA GLY A 390 12.26 -7.56 4.03
C GLY A 390 12.34 -9.07 3.79
N SER A 391 13.42 -9.71 4.23
CA SER A 391 13.67 -11.12 3.92
C SER A 391 12.61 -12.08 4.48
N VAL A 392 11.90 -11.76 5.57
CA VAL A 392 10.81 -12.62 6.09
C VAL A 392 9.67 -12.72 5.07
N SER A 393 9.43 -11.63 4.33
CA SER A 393 8.39 -11.54 3.30
C SER A 393 8.68 -12.33 2.02
N ASN A 394 9.95 -12.64 1.73
CA ASN A 394 10.34 -13.41 0.55
C ASN A 394 10.03 -14.91 0.73
N GLN A 395 9.91 -15.65 -0.37
CA GLN A 395 9.82 -17.12 -0.36
C GLN A 395 11.21 -17.72 -0.50
N ARG A 396 11.44 -18.92 0.03
CA ARG A 396 12.65 -19.67 -0.31
C ARG A 396 12.71 -19.95 -1.82
N ASP A 397 13.92 -20.08 -2.35
CA ASP A 397 14.10 -20.53 -3.73
C ASP A 397 13.67 -22.00 -3.90
N GLU A 398 13.71 -22.50 -5.15
CA GLU A 398 13.35 -23.88 -5.48
C GLU A 398 14.23 -24.95 -4.78
N TYR A 399 15.40 -24.56 -4.26
CA TYR A 399 16.33 -25.42 -3.53
C TYR A 399 16.20 -25.28 -2.01
N GLY A 400 15.29 -24.43 -1.53
CA GLY A 400 15.08 -24.15 -0.10
C GLY A 400 16.07 -23.13 0.50
N ASN A 401 16.88 -22.45 -0.31
CA ASN A 401 17.77 -21.40 0.18
C ASN A 401 17.00 -20.12 0.50
N GLU A 402 17.60 -19.32 1.38
CA GLU A 402 17.08 -18.00 1.71
C GLU A 402 17.25 -17.05 0.52
N THR A 403 16.17 -16.40 0.08
CA THR A 403 16.26 -15.30 -0.90
C THR A 403 16.15 -13.98 -0.15
N TYR A 404 17.29 -13.32 0.00
CA TYR A 404 17.36 -12.04 0.71
C TYR A 404 16.66 -10.93 -0.06
N ALA A 405 15.99 -10.03 0.66
CA ALA A 405 15.37 -8.87 0.06
C ALA A 405 16.43 -7.82 -0.31
N ASP A 406 16.22 -7.12 -1.43
CA ASP A 406 17.09 -6.00 -1.82
C ASP A 406 17.01 -4.82 -0.82
N MET A 407 15.91 -4.74 -0.06
CA MET A 407 15.69 -3.78 1.01
C MET A 407 15.10 -4.47 2.24
N GLU A 408 15.60 -4.13 3.43
CA GLU A 408 14.98 -4.50 4.71
C GLU A 408 14.27 -3.28 5.29
N LEU A 409 12.94 -3.24 5.20
CA LEU A 409 12.15 -2.10 5.65
C LEU A 409 11.18 -2.50 6.75
N VAL A 410 10.96 -1.59 7.71
CA VAL A 410 9.79 -1.63 8.58
C VAL A 410 8.82 -0.55 8.13
N ARG A 411 7.67 -0.99 7.63
CA ARG A 411 6.59 -0.10 7.22
C ARG A 411 5.74 0.27 8.44
N LEU A 412 5.55 1.57 8.61
CA LEU A 412 4.60 2.21 9.50
C LEU A 412 3.49 2.82 8.65
N ALA A 413 2.48 2.00 8.32
CA ALA A 413 1.35 2.44 7.50
C ALA A 413 0.51 3.47 8.25
N VAL A 414 -0.02 4.45 7.52
CA VAL A 414 -0.89 5.50 8.07
C VAL A 414 -2.27 5.36 7.43
N PRO A 415 -3.22 4.64 8.07
CA PRO A 415 -4.59 4.56 7.57
C PRO A 415 -5.24 5.93 7.51
N ARG A 416 -6.02 6.17 6.46
CA ARG A 416 -6.68 7.45 6.20
C ARG A 416 -7.68 7.77 7.30
N ARG A 417 -7.60 8.99 7.85
CA ARG A 417 -8.55 9.54 8.83
C ARG A 417 -8.63 8.75 10.15
N VAL A 418 -7.59 7.98 10.50
CA VAL A 418 -7.57 7.18 11.74
C VAL A 418 -6.70 7.80 12.82
N PHE A 419 -5.44 8.12 12.49
CA PHE A 419 -4.49 8.62 13.47
C PHE A 419 -4.51 10.14 13.58
N THR A 420 -4.26 10.62 14.80
CA THR A 420 -4.10 12.05 15.11
C THR A 420 -2.62 12.45 15.12
N LEU A 421 -2.35 13.75 15.02
CA LEU A 421 -0.98 14.26 15.11
C LEU A 421 -0.29 13.88 16.43
N SER A 422 -1.02 13.85 17.56
CA SER A 422 -0.45 13.41 18.85
C SER A 422 -0.01 11.95 18.84
N GLN A 423 -0.72 11.08 18.12
CA GLN A 423 -0.34 9.68 17.94
C GLN A 423 0.88 9.57 17.01
N ILE A 424 0.94 10.36 15.94
CA ILE A 424 2.14 10.43 15.09
C ILE A 424 3.36 10.92 15.88
N LYS A 425 3.20 11.92 16.76
CA LYS A 425 4.27 12.37 17.67
C LYS A 425 4.72 11.27 18.64
N TYR A 426 3.80 10.43 19.13
CA TYR A 426 4.16 9.26 19.92
C TYR A 426 4.98 8.24 19.11
N VAL A 427 4.64 8.02 17.83
CA VAL A 427 5.45 7.19 16.92
C VAL A 427 6.86 7.77 16.77
N ILE A 428 6.98 9.08 16.52
CA ILE A 428 8.27 9.77 16.38
C ILE A 428 9.11 9.55 17.64
N ASP A 429 8.56 9.84 18.80
CA ASP A 429 9.23 9.71 20.10
C ASP A 429 9.75 8.27 20.35
N ARG A 430 8.90 7.27 20.16
CA ARG A 430 9.27 5.86 20.42
C ARG A 430 10.28 5.32 19.40
N VAL A 431 10.16 5.68 18.12
CA VAL A 431 11.13 5.25 17.09
C VAL A 431 12.47 5.94 17.28
N THR A 432 12.51 7.23 17.63
CA THR A 432 13.75 7.93 17.97
C THR A 432 14.46 7.28 19.15
N TRP A 433 13.74 7.00 20.24
CA TRP A 433 14.33 6.31 21.40
C TRP A 433 14.90 4.93 21.03
N LEU A 434 14.18 4.18 20.17
CA LEU A 434 14.66 2.89 19.70
C LEU A 434 15.89 3.01 18.80
N ASN A 435 16.00 4.07 17.99
CA ASN A 435 17.18 4.37 17.19
C ASN A 435 18.40 4.68 18.06
N ASP A 436 18.22 5.45 19.13
CA ASP A 436 19.30 5.77 20.09
C ASP A 436 19.79 4.51 20.83
N ASN A 437 18.91 3.52 21.00
CA ASN A 437 19.19 2.26 21.69
C ASN A 437 19.32 1.05 20.75
N ARG A 438 19.51 1.27 19.44
CA ARG A 438 19.43 0.25 18.38
C ARG A 438 20.37 -0.95 18.57
N GLU A 439 21.53 -0.75 19.19
CA GLU A 439 22.51 -1.80 19.50
C GLU A 439 21.98 -2.86 20.47
N LEU A 440 20.90 -2.54 21.21
CA LEU A 440 20.23 -3.51 22.08
C LEU A 440 19.36 -4.50 21.30
N ILE A 441 18.95 -4.17 20.07
CA ILE A 441 18.14 -5.05 19.23
C ILE A 441 19.01 -6.23 18.78
N GLY A 442 18.50 -7.45 18.91
CA GLY A 442 19.16 -8.65 18.41
C GLY A 442 18.33 -9.31 17.31
N GLY A 443 18.94 -10.26 16.61
CA GLY A 443 18.32 -10.97 15.51
C GLY A 443 17.16 -11.90 15.91
N LEU A 444 16.45 -12.39 14.89
CA LEU A 444 15.43 -13.43 14.98
C LEU A 444 15.83 -14.67 14.16
N LYS A 445 15.21 -15.81 14.44
CA LYS A 445 15.29 -17.04 13.62
C LYS A 445 13.94 -17.74 13.55
N PHE A 446 13.65 -18.43 12.44
CA PHE A 446 12.43 -19.23 12.34
C PHE A 446 12.47 -20.46 13.26
N VAL A 447 11.38 -20.67 13.98
CA VAL A 447 11.07 -21.91 14.73
C VAL A 447 9.90 -22.67 14.12
N TYR A 448 9.08 -21.97 13.33
CA TYR A 448 8.02 -22.54 12.53
C TYR A 448 7.94 -21.76 11.21
N GLU A 449 8.13 -22.44 10.09
CA GLU A 449 8.10 -21.84 8.76
C GLU A 449 7.09 -22.61 7.88
N PRO A 450 5.95 -22.01 7.51
CA PRO A 450 4.99 -22.65 6.63
C PRO A 450 5.53 -22.67 5.18
N PRO A 451 5.05 -23.59 4.33
CA PRO A 451 5.59 -23.76 2.97
C PRO A 451 5.28 -22.61 2.02
N VAL A 452 4.23 -21.83 2.30
CA VAL A 452 3.83 -20.66 1.50
C VAL A 452 3.44 -19.52 2.42
N LEU A 453 3.63 -18.29 1.94
CA LEU A 453 3.27 -17.06 2.64
C LEU A 453 3.79 -17.01 4.09
N ARG A 454 5.06 -17.40 4.29
CA ARG A 454 5.69 -17.54 5.60
C ARG A 454 5.64 -16.32 6.50
N PHE A 455 5.62 -15.12 5.94
CA PHE A 455 5.48 -13.89 6.73
C PHE A 455 4.15 -13.76 7.46
N PHE A 456 3.05 -14.36 6.96
CA PHE A 456 1.76 -14.29 7.65
C PHE A 456 1.68 -15.20 8.89
N MET A 457 2.24 -16.40 8.81
CA MET A 457 2.00 -17.46 9.81
C MET A 457 3.27 -17.96 10.50
N GLY A 458 4.46 -17.61 9.99
CA GLY A 458 5.73 -18.05 10.53
C GLY A 458 5.89 -17.67 12.00
N GLY A 459 6.47 -18.57 12.78
CA GLY A 459 6.91 -18.34 14.14
C GLY A 459 8.42 -18.10 14.16
N LEU A 460 8.81 -17.02 14.80
CA LEU A 460 10.18 -16.59 15.02
C LEU A 460 10.50 -16.61 16.53
N GLU A 461 11.78 -16.70 16.87
CA GLU A 461 12.27 -16.46 18.23
C GLU A 461 13.56 -15.62 18.22
N PRO A 462 13.86 -14.87 19.30
CA PRO A 462 15.12 -14.17 19.50
C PRO A 462 16.32 -15.12 19.42
N VAL A 463 17.42 -14.65 18.82
CA VAL A 463 18.69 -15.40 18.84
C VAL A 463 19.41 -15.34 20.19
N ASN A 464 19.00 -14.42 21.08
CA ASN A 464 19.54 -14.20 22.42
C ASN A 464 18.52 -13.47 23.33
N ASP A 465 18.96 -12.97 24.49
CA ASP A 465 18.15 -12.27 25.51
C ASP A 465 17.91 -10.77 25.21
N TRP A 466 18.06 -10.33 23.95
CA TRP A 466 17.86 -8.93 23.58
C TRP A 466 16.50 -8.34 24.02
N PRO A 467 15.36 -9.06 24.02
CA PRO A 467 14.10 -8.48 24.47
C PRO A 467 14.17 -8.06 25.94
N GLN A 468 14.76 -8.90 26.81
CA GLN A 468 14.89 -8.62 28.24
C GLN A 468 15.83 -7.44 28.49
N ARG A 469 16.93 -7.33 27.74
CA ARG A 469 17.85 -6.18 27.82
C ARG A 469 17.17 -4.89 27.37
N LEU A 470 16.38 -4.93 26.30
CA LEU A 470 15.63 -3.79 25.79
C LEU A 470 14.56 -3.32 26.80
N ILE A 471 13.82 -4.24 27.43
CA ILE A 471 12.86 -3.92 28.49
C ILE A 471 13.55 -3.29 29.69
N SER A 472 14.71 -3.83 30.09
CA SER A 472 15.46 -3.30 31.23
C SER A 472 15.86 -1.85 30.98
N LYS A 473 16.34 -1.54 29.76
CA LYS A 473 16.68 -0.17 29.36
C LYS A 473 15.44 0.72 29.28
N PHE A 474 14.33 0.22 28.73
CA PHE A 474 13.08 0.95 28.68
C PHE A 474 12.60 1.37 30.09
N LYS A 475 12.64 0.45 31.06
CA LYS A 475 12.27 0.73 32.45
C LYS A 475 13.22 1.68 33.15
N GLU A 476 14.52 1.64 32.83
CA GLU A 476 15.49 2.61 33.34
C GLU A 476 15.11 4.03 32.91
N ASP A 477 14.74 4.23 31.65
CA ASP A 477 14.47 5.56 31.09
C ASP A 477 13.05 6.06 31.38
N PHE A 478 12.05 5.17 31.43
CA PHE A 478 10.63 5.52 31.53
C PHE A 478 9.95 5.08 32.84
N GLY A 479 10.60 4.27 33.68
CA GLY A 479 10.02 3.73 34.90
C GLY A 479 8.76 2.91 34.64
N GLU A 480 7.68 3.24 35.35
CA GLU A 480 6.36 2.61 35.18
C GLU A 480 5.50 3.27 34.07
N SER A 481 6.06 4.23 33.32
CA SER A 481 5.36 4.82 32.17
C SER A 481 5.24 3.79 31.05
N LEU A 482 4.03 3.64 30.53
CA LEU A 482 3.66 2.62 29.54
C LEU A 482 4.33 2.80 28.18
#